data_AF-A0A1Q5RP83-F1
#
_entry.id   AF-A0A1Q5RP83-F1
#
_cell.length_a   1.000
_cell.length_b   1.000
_cell.length_c   1.000
_cell.angle_alpha   90.00
_cell.angle_beta   90.00
_cell.angle_gamma   90.00
#
_symmetry.space_group_name_H-M   'P 1'
#
loop_
_entity.id
_entity.type
_entity.pdbx_description
1 polymer ?
#
loop_
_entity_poly.entity_id
_entity_poly.type
_entity_poly.pdbx_seq_one_letter_code
_entity_poly.pdbx_strand_id
1 'polypeptide(L)'
;MERALFALLHISKLDTDPMVLIWLFYAFERLFQTKAGENFSSLVQRIVLLFNLGDAQAKTVRREFRELYNTRSAIVHGGFEIAHPMHNEILDKAIDDNYLKISEPAEFGLALLLAAIQETIVRGWRYPIFSERLDGQEIG
;
A
#
# COMPACT_ATOMS: atom_id res chain seq x y z
N MET A 1 15.14 1.77 2.41
CA MET A 1 14.90 0.55 3.20
C MET A 1 14.69 0.84 4.69
N GLU A 2 15.62 1.48 5.40
CA GLU A 2 15.52 1.73 6.86
C GLU A 2 14.17 2.31 7.31
N ARG A 3 13.66 3.34 6.60
CA ARG A 3 12.36 3.95 6.90
C ARG A 3 11.17 3.02 6.63
N ALA A 4 11.27 2.14 5.64
CA ALA A 4 10.23 1.14 5.35
C ALA A 4 10.21 0.06 6.44
N LEU A 5 11.38 -0.39 6.92
CA LEU A 5 11.49 -1.31 8.06
C LEU A 5 11.00 -0.68 9.36
N PHE A 6 11.32 0.59 9.59
CA PHE A 6 10.81 1.35 10.73
C PHE A 6 9.27 1.43 10.72
N ALA A 7 8.67 1.69 9.56
CA ALA A 7 7.23 1.70 9.40
C ALA A 7 6.62 0.30 9.65
N LEU A 8 7.27 -0.76 9.16
CA LEU A 8 6.86 -2.14 9.43
C LEU A 8 6.85 -2.47 10.92
N LEU A 9 7.84 -2.00 11.68
CA LEU A 9 7.87 -2.13 13.14
C LEU A 9 6.72 -1.38 13.84
N HIS A 10 6.26 -0.27 13.27
CA HIS A 10 5.08 0.43 13.80
C HIS A 10 3.81 -0.35 13.49
N ILE A 11 3.67 -0.84 12.25
CA ILE A 11 2.53 -1.69 11.86
C ILE A 11 2.43 -2.91 12.77
N SER A 12 3.54 -3.58 13.10
CA SER A 12 3.52 -4.76 13.98
C SER A 12 3.10 -4.48 15.43
N LYS A 13 3.05 -3.21 15.84
CA LYS A 13 2.64 -2.77 17.19
C LYS A 13 1.25 -2.15 17.21
N LEU A 14 0.70 -1.84 16.05
CA LEU A 14 -0.66 -1.34 15.94
C LEU A 14 -1.58 -2.55 15.90
N ASP A 15 -2.64 -2.51 16.70
CA ASP A 15 -3.82 -3.33 16.45
C ASP A 15 -4.50 -2.83 15.15
N THR A 16 -5.75 -3.22 14.90
CA THR A 16 -6.50 -2.83 13.70
C THR A 16 -6.97 -1.38 13.78
N ASP A 17 -5.98 -0.49 13.76
CA ASP A 17 -6.10 0.94 13.75
C ASP A 17 -6.04 1.44 12.29
N PRO A 18 -6.92 2.36 11.85
CA PRO A 18 -6.82 3.03 10.56
C PRO A 18 -5.41 3.57 10.22
N MET A 19 -4.61 3.89 11.23
CA MET A 19 -3.21 4.31 11.12
C MET A 19 -2.31 3.28 10.44
N VAL A 20 -2.66 1.98 10.46
CA VAL A 20 -1.94 0.94 9.73
C VAL A 20 -1.84 1.29 8.24
N LEU A 21 -2.92 1.81 7.64
CA LEU A 21 -2.92 2.20 6.23
C LEU A 21 -2.00 3.39 5.96
N ILE A 22 -1.92 4.34 6.89
CA ILE A 22 -1.01 5.48 6.79
C ILE A 22 0.45 5.01 6.82
N TRP A 23 0.78 4.10 7.73
CA TRP A 23 2.12 3.52 7.83
C TRP A 23 2.48 2.66 6.62
N LEU A 24 1.53 1.90 6.07
CA LEU A 24 1.72 1.13 4.84
C LEU A 24 2.09 2.05 3.67
N PHE A 25 1.33 3.11 3.44
CA PHE A 25 1.64 4.07 2.37
C PHE A 25 2.98 4.78 2.58
N TYR A 26 3.30 5.16 3.82
CA TYR A 26 4.62 5.70 4.12
C TYR A 26 5.73 4.67 3.80
N ALA A 27 5.55 3.39 4.16
CA ALA A 27 6.53 2.36 3.85
C ALA A 27 6.71 2.17 2.34
N PHE A 28 5.62 2.12 1.58
CA PHE A 28 5.64 2.03 0.12
C PHE A 28 6.36 3.21 -0.52
N GLU A 29 6.02 4.44 -0.12
CA GLU A 29 6.67 5.65 -0.63
C GLU A 29 8.18 5.65 -0.38
N ARG A 30 8.60 5.16 0.80
CA ARG A 30 10.02 5.08 1.15
C ARG A 30 10.77 3.94 0.46
N LEU A 31 10.11 2.81 0.21
CA LEU A 31 10.73 1.68 -0.49
C LEU A 31 10.84 1.98 -1.99
N PHE A 32 9.75 2.48 -2.58
CA PHE A 32 9.67 2.74 -4.01
C PHE A 32 10.17 4.12 -4.40
N GLN A 33 10.57 4.98 -3.47
CA GLN A 33 11.10 6.33 -3.71
C GLN A 33 10.11 7.25 -4.45
N THR A 34 8.82 7.17 -4.09
CA THR A 34 7.81 8.11 -4.59
C THR A 34 7.66 9.27 -3.62
N LYS A 35 7.25 10.44 -4.12
CA LYS A 35 6.91 11.58 -3.27
C LYS A 35 5.60 11.30 -2.51
N ALA A 36 5.44 11.97 -1.37
CA ALA A 36 4.19 11.90 -0.62
C ALA A 36 3.05 12.46 -1.48
N GLY A 37 1.99 11.68 -1.66
CA GLY A 37 0.86 12.05 -2.53
C GLY A 37 1.14 11.93 -4.04
N GLU A 38 2.27 11.35 -4.44
CA GLU A 38 2.54 11.04 -5.86
C GLU A 38 1.61 9.92 -6.36
N ASN A 39 1.30 9.95 -7.66
CA ASN A 39 0.24 9.17 -8.28
C ASN A 39 0.32 7.68 -7.94
N PHE A 40 -0.79 7.12 -7.43
CA PHE A 40 -1.07 5.68 -7.32
C PHE A 40 -0.46 4.86 -8.47
N SER A 41 -0.58 5.38 -9.70
CA SER A 41 -0.06 4.75 -10.91
C SER A 41 1.44 4.48 -10.86
N SER A 42 2.24 5.41 -10.32
CA SER A 42 3.68 5.27 -10.19
C SER A 42 4.05 4.18 -9.19
N LEU A 43 3.37 4.11 -8.03
CA LEU A 43 3.56 3.02 -7.07
C LEU A 43 3.25 1.66 -7.71
N VAL A 44 2.09 1.54 -8.35
CA VAL A 44 1.69 0.29 -9.01
C VAL A 44 2.66 -0.11 -10.11
N GLN A 45 3.10 0.83 -10.96
CA GLN A 45 4.09 0.54 -11.99
C GLN A 45 5.41 0.05 -11.39
N ARG A 46 5.91 0.69 -10.33
CA ARG A 46 7.14 0.29 -9.66
C ARG A 46 7.03 -1.09 -9.00
N ILE A 47 5.88 -1.42 -8.43
CA ILE A 47 5.57 -2.76 -7.91
C ILE A 47 5.59 -3.80 -9.03
N VAL A 48 4.91 -3.52 -10.14
CA VAL A 48 4.88 -4.40 -11.33
C VAL A 48 6.28 -4.65 -11.87
N LEU A 49 7.11 -3.61 -11.94
CA LEU A 49 8.50 -3.70 -12.37
C LEU A 49 9.37 -4.50 -11.41
N LEU A 50 9.23 -4.29 -10.09
CA LEU A 50 10.02 -4.99 -9.08
C LEU A 50 9.83 -6.51 -9.19
N PHE A 51 8.58 -6.95 -9.29
CA PHE A 51 8.24 -8.37 -9.37
C PHE A 51 8.21 -8.94 -10.80
N ASN A 52 8.47 -8.12 -11.83
CA ASN A 52 8.39 -8.51 -13.24
C ASN A 52 7.05 -9.21 -13.59
N LEU A 53 5.94 -8.59 -13.19
CA LEU A 53 4.61 -9.20 -13.33
C LEU A 53 4.11 -9.15 -14.78
N GLY A 54 3.49 -10.23 -15.23
CA GLY A 54 2.74 -10.24 -16.50
C GLY A 54 1.40 -9.49 -16.41
N ASP A 55 0.77 -9.23 -17.55
CA ASP A 55 -0.44 -8.38 -17.64
C ASP A 55 -1.58 -8.81 -16.70
N ALA A 56 -1.86 -10.11 -16.61
CA ALA A 56 -2.91 -10.63 -15.75
C ALA A 56 -2.62 -10.36 -14.26
N GLN A 57 -1.37 -10.61 -13.83
CA GLN A 57 -0.94 -10.37 -12.45
C GLN A 57 -0.90 -8.87 -12.12
N ALA A 58 -0.41 -8.06 -13.06
CA ALA A 58 -0.39 -6.60 -12.92
C ALA A 58 -1.81 -6.02 -12.78
N LYS A 59 -2.79 -6.57 -13.51
CA LYS A 59 -4.21 -6.19 -13.38
C LYS A 59 -4.76 -6.52 -12.00
N THR A 60 -4.47 -7.71 -11.49
CA THR A 60 -4.88 -8.12 -10.13
C THR A 60 -4.27 -7.19 -9.08
N VAL A 61 -2.94 -7.02 -9.08
CA VAL A 61 -2.25 -6.13 -8.13
C VAL A 61 -2.80 -4.70 -8.20
N ARG A 62 -3.06 -4.19 -9.41
CA ARG A 62 -3.66 -2.85 -9.56
C ARG A 62 -5.04 -2.74 -8.93
N ARG A 63 -5.88 -3.77 -9.02
CA ARG A 63 -7.22 -3.78 -8.41
C ARG A 63 -7.11 -3.78 -6.89
N GLU A 64 -6.40 -4.75 -6.31
CA GLU A 64 -6.25 -4.88 -4.86
C GLU A 64 -5.57 -3.64 -4.24
N PHE A 65 -4.52 -3.14 -4.87
CA PHE A 65 -3.83 -1.93 -4.40
C PHE A 65 -4.72 -0.67 -4.51
N ARG A 66 -5.69 -0.66 -5.44
CA ARG A 66 -6.66 0.44 -5.57
C ARG A 66 -7.64 0.45 -4.40
N GLU A 67 -8.08 -0.71 -3.95
CA GLU A 67 -8.93 -0.82 -2.77
C GLU A 67 -8.20 -0.29 -1.55
N LEU A 68 -6.96 -0.73 -1.33
CA LEU A 68 -6.07 -0.19 -0.28
C LEU A 68 -5.92 1.35 -0.35
N TYR A 69 -5.66 1.89 -1.55
CA TYR A 69 -5.54 3.33 -1.77
C TYR A 69 -6.83 4.09 -1.46
N ASN A 70 -7.97 3.55 -1.91
CA ASN A 70 -9.27 4.17 -1.70
C ASN A 70 -9.62 4.18 -0.21
N THR A 71 -9.36 3.10 0.53
CA THR A 71 -9.57 3.04 1.98
C THR A 71 -8.71 4.08 2.70
N ARG A 72 -7.42 4.17 2.37
CA ARG A 72 -6.54 5.22 2.92
C ARG A 72 -7.02 6.63 2.58
N SER A 73 -7.47 6.83 1.35
CA SER A 73 -8.01 8.12 0.89
C SER A 73 -9.26 8.52 1.69
N ALA A 74 -10.19 7.59 1.90
CA ALA A 74 -11.39 7.81 2.71
C ALA A 74 -11.04 8.22 4.15
N ILE A 75 -10.04 7.58 4.78
CA ILE A 75 -9.58 7.93 6.13
C ILE A 75 -8.97 9.33 6.17
N VAL A 76 -8.05 9.64 5.26
CA VAL A 76 -7.34 10.93 5.23
C VAL A 76 -8.27 12.11 4.96
N HIS A 77 -9.30 11.91 4.13
CA HIS A 77 -10.26 12.94 3.77
C HIS A 77 -11.53 12.95 4.65
N GLY A 78 -11.57 12.16 5.73
CA GLY A 78 -12.69 12.14 6.68
C GLY A 78 -13.96 11.47 6.16
N GLY A 79 -13.88 10.74 5.05
CA GLY A 79 -14.98 9.98 4.46
C GLY A 79 -15.14 8.56 5.02
N PHE A 80 -14.30 8.16 5.98
CA PHE A 80 -14.40 6.87 6.65
C PHE A 80 -15.18 7.00 7.96
N GLU A 81 -16.30 6.31 8.09
CA GLU A 81 -17.08 6.27 9.33
C GLU A 81 -16.32 5.47 10.39
N ILE A 82 -15.65 6.16 11.30
CA ILE A 82 -15.06 5.53 12.49
C ILE A 82 -16.20 5.20 13.44
N ALA A 83 -16.60 3.93 13.49
CA ALA A 83 -17.60 3.46 14.44
C ALA A 83 -17.08 3.71 15.87
N HIS A 84 -17.79 4.53 16.65
CA HIS A 84 -17.49 4.73 18.05
C HIS A 84 -17.95 3.49 18.83
N PRO A 85 -17.09 2.84 19.65
CA PRO A 85 -17.48 1.67 20.41
C PRO A 85 -18.38 2.09 21.57
N MET A 86 -19.69 2.16 21.34
CA MET A 86 -20.67 2.07 22.41
C MET A 86 -21.04 0.60 22.57
N HIS A 87 -20.70 0.01 23.72
CA HIS A 87 -20.95 -1.38 24.11
C HIS A 87 -22.45 -1.75 24.08
N ASN A 88 -23.03 -1.97 22.90
CA ASN A 88 -24.40 -2.43 22.72
C ASN A 88 -24.41 -3.46 21.60
N GLU A 89 -24.71 -4.72 21.94
CA GLU A 89 -24.55 -5.94 21.10
C GLU A 89 -25.32 -5.92 19.75
N ILE A 90 -26.19 -4.93 19.52
CA ILE A 90 -26.91 -4.74 18.24
C ILE A 90 -26.04 -3.98 17.20
N LEU A 91 -24.94 -3.34 17.63
CA LEU A 91 -23.98 -2.61 16.78
C LEU A 91 -22.78 -3.44 16.29
N ASP A 92 -22.61 -4.68 16.76
CA ASP A 92 -21.40 -5.48 16.51
C ASP A 92 -21.16 -5.75 15.02
N LYS A 93 -22.21 -6.02 14.23
CA LYS A 93 -22.04 -6.30 12.80
C LYS A 93 -21.51 -5.10 12.00
N ALA A 94 -21.93 -3.88 12.35
CA ALA A 94 -21.46 -2.67 11.66
C ALA A 94 -20.00 -2.33 12.03
N ILE A 95 -19.61 -2.64 13.27
CA ILE A 95 -18.24 -2.53 13.75
C ILE A 95 -17.36 -3.57 13.04
N ASP A 96 -17.82 -4.82 12.97
CA ASP A 96 -17.16 -5.91 12.23
C ASP A 96 -17.00 -5.58 10.74
N ASP A 97 -18.06 -5.06 10.09
CA ASP A 97 -18.03 -4.67 8.69
C ASP A 97 -17.04 -3.51 8.45
N ASN A 98 -16.93 -2.55 9.37
CA ASN A 98 -15.95 -1.46 9.26
C ASN A 98 -14.51 -1.93 9.55
N TYR A 99 -14.34 -2.88 10.45
CA TYR A 99 -13.07 -3.53 10.71
C TYR A 99 -12.60 -4.32 9.48
N LEU A 100 -13.49 -5.06 8.83
CA LEU A 100 -13.20 -5.81 7.59
C LEU A 100 -12.75 -4.88 6.46
N LYS A 101 -13.43 -3.73 6.29
CA LYS A 101 -13.06 -2.71 5.28
C LYS A 101 -11.64 -2.15 5.44
N ILE A 102 -11.06 -2.22 6.63
CA ILE A 102 -9.68 -1.81 6.89
C ILE A 102 -8.73 -3.00 6.83
N SER A 103 -9.08 -4.11 7.50
CA SER A 103 -8.22 -5.27 7.67
C SER A 103 -7.91 -5.98 6.35
N GLU A 104 -8.89 -6.25 5.49
CA GLU A 104 -8.63 -6.97 4.23
C GLU A 104 -7.67 -6.20 3.31
N PRO A 105 -7.87 -4.88 3.01
CA PRO A 105 -6.89 -4.15 2.22
C PRO A 105 -5.54 -3.98 2.93
N ALA A 106 -5.54 -3.85 4.26
CA ALA A 106 -4.31 -3.74 5.05
C ALA A 106 -3.48 -5.03 4.98
N GLU A 107 -4.11 -6.20 5.08
CA GLU A 107 -3.47 -7.51 4.98
C GLU A 107 -2.81 -7.69 3.61
N PHE A 108 -3.54 -7.39 2.54
CA PHE A 108 -2.97 -7.38 1.19
C PHE A 108 -1.78 -6.41 1.09
N GLY A 109 -1.94 -5.19 1.59
CA GLY A 109 -0.87 -4.19 1.60
C GLY A 109 0.37 -4.63 2.36
N LEU A 110 0.18 -5.26 3.53
CA LEU A 110 1.26 -5.78 4.35
C LEU A 110 1.99 -6.94 3.64
N ALA A 111 1.24 -7.90 3.10
CA ALA A 111 1.82 -9.00 2.34
C ALA A 111 2.63 -8.50 1.14
N LEU A 112 2.10 -7.53 0.40
CA LEU A 112 2.78 -6.93 -0.75
C LEU A 112 4.05 -6.18 -0.34
N LEU A 113 4.00 -5.42 0.76
CA LEU A 113 5.16 -4.71 1.30
C LEU A 113 6.26 -5.68 1.75
N LEU A 114 5.89 -6.75 2.46
CA LEU A 114 6.82 -7.79 2.90
C LEU A 114 7.47 -8.47 1.70
N ALA A 115 6.69 -8.88 0.70
CA ALA A 115 7.20 -9.44 -0.53
C ALA A 115 8.17 -8.48 -1.25
N ALA A 116 7.86 -7.18 -1.27
CA ALA A 116 8.71 -6.19 -1.96
C ALA A 116 10.05 -5.98 -1.23
N ILE A 117 10.02 -5.97 0.11
CA ILE A 117 11.24 -5.93 0.94
C ILE A 117 12.06 -7.20 0.71
N GLN A 118 11.43 -8.38 0.78
CA GLN A 118 12.09 -9.66 0.56
C GLN A 118 12.73 -9.74 -0.82
N GLU A 119 12.00 -9.37 -1.88
CA GLU A 119 12.51 -9.35 -3.24
C GLU A 119 13.73 -8.42 -3.39
N THR A 120 13.67 -7.25 -2.76
CA THR A 120 14.80 -6.30 -2.73
C THR A 120 16.04 -6.92 -2.07
N ILE A 121 15.84 -7.64 -0.95
CA ILE A 121 16.92 -8.33 -0.22
C ILE A 121 17.50 -9.49 -1.03
N VAL A 122 16.64 -10.34 -1.62
CA VAL A 122 17.04 -11.49 -2.44
C VAL A 122 17.91 -11.06 -3.62
N ARG A 123 17.62 -9.90 -4.21
CA ARG A 123 18.42 -9.30 -5.28
C ARG A 123 19.73 -8.64 -4.81
N GLY A 124 19.99 -8.60 -3.51
CA GLY A 124 21.17 -7.94 -2.93
C GLY A 124 21.11 -6.42 -3.02
N TRP A 125 19.92 -5.82 -3.15
CA TRP A 125 19.75 -4.39 -3.32
C TRP A 125 19.56 -3.69 -1.96
N ARG A 126 20.14 -2.50 -1.79
CA ARG A 126 19.81 -1.63 -0.64
C ARG A 126 18.44 -0.97 -0.82
N TYR A 127 18.08 -0.65 -2.05
CA TYR A 127 16.79 -0.12 -2.46
C TYR A 127 16.62 -0.31 -3.98
N PRO A 128 15.39 -0.50 -4.48
CA PRO A 128 15.15 -0.45 -5.91
C PRO A 128 15.33 0.99 -6.42
N ILE A 129 15.94 1.15 -7.59
CA ILE A 129 16.13 2.44 -8.27
C ILE A 129 15.27 2.43 -9.53
N PHE A 130 14.51 3.51 -9.74
CA PHE A 130 13.63 3.67 -10.89
C PHE A 130 14.02 4.92 -11.67
N SER A 131 14.06 4.81 -12.99
CA SER A 131 14.31 5.91 -13.92
C SER A 131 13.28 5.90 -15.03
N GLU A 132 12.77 7.07 -15.39
CA GLU A 132 11.89 7.24 -16.55
C GLU A 132 12.75 7.58 -17.77
N ARG A 133 12.40 7.01 -18.92
CA ARG A 133 13.04 7.29 -20.21
C ARG A 133 11.96 7.66 -21.22
N LEU A 134 12.18 8.77 -21.93
CA LEU A 134 11.36 9.22 -23.05
C LEU A 134 12.25 9.26 -24.28
N ASP A 135 11.90 8.48 -25.30
CA ASP A 135 12.55 8.50 -26.61
C ASP A 135 11.57 9.08 -27.65
N GLY A 136 12.10 9.84 -28.60
CA GLY A 136 11.35 10.38 -29.74
C GLY A 136 11.88 9.82 -31.06
N GLN A 137 11.02 9.75 -32.06
CA GLN A 137 11.43 9.40 -33.43
C GLN A 137 11.44 10.66 -34.28
N GLU A 138 12.55 10.90 -34.99
CA GLU A 138 12.62 12.01 -35.95
C GLU A 138 11.67 11.73 -37.12
N ILE A 139 10.90 12.74 -37.51
CA ILE A 139 10.08 12.70 -38.72
C ILE A 139 11.04 13.00 -39.88
N GLY A 140 11.44 11.97 -40.61
CA GLY A 140 12.16 12.07 -41.89
C GLY A 140 11.22 12.15 -43.07
#